data_AF-A0A1F4CB49-F1
#
_entry.id   AF-A0A1F4CB49-F1
#
_cell.length_a   1.000
_cell.length_b   1.000
_cell.length_c   1.000
_cell.angle_alpha   90.00
_cell.angle_beta   90.00
_cell.angle_gamma   90.00
#
_symmetry.space_group_name_H-M   'P 1'
#
loop_
_entity.id
_entity.type
_entity.pdbx_description
1 polymer ?
#
loop_
_entity_poly.entity_id
_entity_poly.type
_entity_poly.pdbx_seq_one_letter_code
_entity_poly.pdbx_strand_id
1 'polypeptide(L)'
;MPPRPHLTDSRQRGFFYAEALLSVVLLAVLLVPALDALRSGISGGAIPADAGRPLLLRDKMEDVLSRPFADLYAQTYLPGGNTTSSVSSTYSDAAGAANRRLVVLYRYNATTKALSSSDTGLLRVSVYFAADTGAAPLYALAGRWW
;
A
#
# COMPACT_ATOMS: atom_id res chain seq x y z
N MET A 1 78.61 5.61 -46.77
CA MET A 1 77.23 5.84 -47.25
C MET A 1 76.38 6.29 -46.05
N PRO A 2 75.71 7.45 -46.09
CA PRO A 2 74.96 8.00 -44.95
C PRO A 2 73.48 7.50 -44.99
N PRO A 3 72.56 8.00 -44.14
CA PRO A 3 71.87 7.26 -43.06
C PRO A 3 70.41 6.88 -43.40
N ARG A 4 69.71 6.19 -42.47
CA ARG A 4 68.25 6.35 -42.31
C ARG A 4 67.85 6.34 -40.82
N PRO A 5 67.31 7.45 -40.28
CA PRO A 5 66.67 7.44 -38.97
C PRO A 5 65.25 6.87 -39.09
N HIS A 6 64.95 5.87 -38.26
CA HIS A 6 63.59 5.39 -38.06
C HIS A 6 62.84 6.38 -37.15
N LEU A 7 61.91 7.13 -37.75
CA LEU A 7 60.92 7.91 -37.02
C LEU A 7 59.86 6.95 -36.48
N THR A 8 60.05 6.38 -35.29
CA THR A 8 59.02 5.58 -34.62
C THR A 8 58.25 6.42 -33.60
N ASP A 9 57.01 6.70 -33.97
CA ASP A 9 55.80 6.72 -33.13
C ASP A 9 55.82 7.51 -31.81
N SER A 10 55.70 8.82 -31.94
CA SER A 10 55.13 9.67 -30.88
C SER A 10 53.59 9.67 -30.86
N ARG A 11 52.93 8.96 -31.79
CA ARG A 11 51.48 9.05 -32.04
C ARG A 11 50.62 8.17 -31.11
N GLN A 12 51.21 7.17 -30.45
CA GLN A 12 50.46 6.22 -29.62
C GLN A 12 50.17 6.74 -28.20
N ARG A 13 51.02 7.61 -27.62
CA ARG A 13 50.84 8.07 -26.23
C ARG A 13 49.70 9.08 -26.05
N GLY A 14 49.45 9.93 -27.05
CA GLY A 14 48.36 10.91 -27.02
C GLY A 14 46.96 10.26 -27.09
N PHE A 15 46.86 9.12 -27.76
CA PHE A 15 45.60 8.36 -27.88
C PHE A 15 45.17 7.76 -26.53
N PHE A 16 46.10 7.15 -25.79
CA PHE A 16 45.84 6.61 -24.45
C PHE A 16 45.39 7.67 -23.44
N TYR A 17 45.96 8.88 -23.49
CA TYR A 17 45.59 9.95 -22.57
C TYR A 17 44.18 10.50 -22.87
N ALA A 18 43.84 10.63 -24.16
CA ALA A 18 42.50 11.03 -24.58
C ALA A 18 41.44 9.97 -24.21
N GLU A 19 41.76 8.69 -24.35
CA GLU A 19 40.89 7.58 -23.98
C GLU A 19 40.65 7.51 -22.46
N ALA A 20 41.70 7.72 -21.66
CA ALA A 20 41.58 7.79 -20.21
C ALA A 20 40.69 8.97 -19.76
N LEU A 21 40.86 10.16 -20.35
CA LEU A 21 40.02 11.32 -20.07
C LEU A 21 38.55 11.06 -20.48
N LEU A 22 38.33 10.47 -21.66
CA LEU A 22 37.00 10.12 -22.13
C LEU A 22 36.32 9.12 -21.18
N SER A 23 37.06 8.12 -20.70
CA SER A 23 36.55 7.12 -19.76
C SER A 23 36.13 7.75 -18.42
N VAL A 24 36.93 8.68 -17.89
CA VAL A 24 36.61 9.41 -16.65
C VAL A 24 35.35 10.27 -16.83
N VAL A 25 35.23 10.95 -17.98
CA VAL A 25 34.03 11.75 -18.30
C VAL A 25 32.79 10.86 -18.39
N LEU A 26 32.87 9.73 -19.08
CA LEU A 26 31.77 8.77 -19.18
C LEU A 26 31.37 8.21 -17.81
N LEU A 27 32.36 7.88 -16.97
CA LEU A 27 32.11 7.40 -15.61
C LEU A 27 31.39 8.45 -14.76
N ALA A 28 31.80 9.72 -14.85
CA ALA A 28 31.17 10.81 -14.13
C ALA A 28 29.72 11.05 -14.56
N VAL A 29 29.43 10.97 -15.87
CA VAL A 29 28.08 11.11 -16.42
C VAL A 29 27.18 9.95 -16.00
N LEU A 30 27.71 8.72 -15.97
CA LEU A 30 26.96 7.52 -15.58
C LEU A 30 26.76 7.41 -14.06
N LEU A 31 27.54 8.13 -13.25
CA LEU A 31 27.47 8.03 -11.80
C LEU A 31 26.13 8.53 -11.24
N VAL A 32 25.55 9.57 -11.85
CA VAL A 32 24.28 10.15 -11.40
C VAL A 32 23.12 9.15 -11.52
N PRO A 33 22.81 8.59 -12.72
CA PRO A 33 21.75 7.59 -12.84
C PRO A 33 22.06 6.29 -12.07
N ALA A 34 23.34 5.93 -11.90
CA ALA A 34 23.73 4.77 -11.10
C ALA A 34 23.41 4.95 -9.60
N LEU A 35 23.65 6.15 -9.05
CA LEU A 35 23.31 6.46 -7.66
C LEU A 35 21.79 6.52 -7.44
N ASP A 36 21.04 7.05 -8.41
CA ASP A 36 19.58 7.07 -8.33
C ASP A 36 18.98 5.67 -8.42
N ALA A 37 19.52 4.81 -9.30
CA ALA A 37 19.15 3.41 -9.38
C ALA A 37 19.49 2.64 -8.09
N LEU A 38 20.65 2.92 -7.48
CA LEU A 38 21.05 2.30 -6.21
C LEU A 38 20.15 2.74 -5.05
N ARG A 39 19.82 4.04 -4.97
CA ARG A 39 18.87 4.57 -3.98
C ARG A 39 17.49 3.95 -4.14
N SER A 40 17.02 3.83 -5.38
CA SER A 40 15.77 3.16 -5.73
C SER A 40 15.78 1.67 -5.41
N GLY A 41 16.90 0.98 -5.62
CA GLY A 41 17.08 -0.43 -5.25
C GLY A 41 17.08 -0.64 -3.73
N ILE A 42 17.74 0.24 -2.98
CA ILE A 42 17.76 0.20 -1.51
C ILE A 42 16.38 0.52 -0.93
N SER A 43 15.66 1.50 -1.48
CA SER A 43 14.30 1.83 -1.03
C SER A 43 13.25 0.80 -1.47
N GLY A 44 13.40 0.22 -2.65
CA GLY A 44 12.52 -0.82 -3.20
C GLY A 44 12.69 -2.19 -2.53
N GLY A 45 13.85 -2.47 -1.93
CA GLY A 45 14.10 -3.70 -1.17
C GLY A 45 13.47 -3.70 0.22
N ALA A 46 13.18 -2.53 0.79
CA ALA A 46 12.44 -2.40 2.03
C ALA A 46 10.93 -2.43 1.72
N ILE A 47 10.36 -3.61 1.49
CA ILE A 47 8.90 -3.77 1.55
C ILE A 47 8.50 -3.38 2.98
N PRO A 48 7.75 -2.29 3.21
CA PRO A 48 7.28 -1.97 4.54
C PRO A 48 6.49 -3.18 5.06
N ALA A 49 6.68 -3.56 6.32
CA ALA A 49 5.92 -4.64 6.96
C ALA A 49 4.38 -4.45 6.80
N ASP A 50 3.94 -3.22 6.54
CA ASP A 50 2.56 -2.81 6.34
C ASP A 50 2.08 -2.78 4.87
N ALA A 51 2.92 -3.06 3.87
CA ALA A 51 2.53 -2.96 2.46
C ALA A 51 1.36 -3.90 2.07
N GLY A 52 1.21 -5.02 2.79
CA GLY A 52 0.09 -5.96 2.62
C GLY A 52 -1.16 -5.61 3.42
N ARG A 53 -1.09 -4.71 4.41
CA ARG A 53 -2.20 -4.42 5.33
C ARG A 53 -3.44 -3.85 4.63
N PRO A 54 -3.33 -2.91 3.68
CA PRO A 54 -4.49 -2.44 2.94
C PRO A 54 -5.18 -3.55 2.14
N LEU A 55 -4.43 -4.52 1.62
CA LEU A 55 -4.98 -5.67 0.90
C LEU A 55 -5.74 -6.61 1.87
N LEU A 56 -5.21 -6.85 3.07
CA LEU A 56 -5.88 -7.66 4.10
C LEU A 56 -7.19 -7.03 4.60
N LEU A 57 -7.26 -5.70 4.71
CA LEU A 57 -8.51 -5.00 5.05
C LEU A 57 -9.53 -5.09 3.91
N ARG A 58 -9.07 -4.96 2.66
CA ARG A 58 -9.93 -5.11 1.47
C ARG A 58 -10.51 -6.51 1.36
N ASP A 59 -9.67 -7.53 1.47
CA ASP A 59 -10.07 -8.94 1.48
C ASP A 59 -11.15 -9.20 2.54
N LYS A 60 -10.96 -8.66 3.75
CA LYS A 60 -11.97 -8.77 4.80
C LYS A 60 -13.25 -7.99 4.49
N MET A 61 -13.14 -6.80 3.92
CA MET A 61 -14.28 -6.00 3.49
C MET A 61 -15.10 -6.75 2.43
N GLU A 62 -14.43 -7.38 1.46
CA GLU A 62 -15.07 -8.19 0.42
C GLU A 62 -15.79 -9.41 1.02
N ASP A 63 -15.16 -10.13 1.95
CA ASP A 63 -15.80 -11.24 2.68
C ASP A 63 -17.05 -10.77 3.44
N VAL A 64 -17.00 -9.63 4.14
CA VAL A 64 -18.15 -9.09 4.87
C VAL A 64 -19.25 -8.62 3.91
N LEU A 65 -18.89 -7.91 2.84
CA LEU A 65 -19.86 -7.41 1.85
C LEU A 65 -20.46 -8.52 0.98
N SER A 66 -19.84 -9.70 0.93
CA SER A 66 -20.41 -10.89 0.28
C SER A 66 -21.59 -11.49 1.06
N ARG A 67 -21.78 -11.10 2.33
CA ARG A 67 -22.85 -11.61 3.18
C ARG A 67 -24.19 -10.97 2.82
N PRO A 68 -25.32 -11.68 3.00
CA PRO A 68 -26.64 -11.11 2.79
C PRO A 68 -26.83 -9.83 3.61
N PHE A 69 -27.41 -8.79 3.00
CA PHE A 69 -27.68 -7.52 3.68
C PHE A 69 -28.49 -7.73 4.96
N ALA A 70 -29.47 -8.64 4.96
CA ALA A 70 -30.30 -8.93 6.14
C ALA A 70 -29.47 -9.40 7.35
N ASP A 71 -28.45 -10.22 7.13
CA ASP A 71 -27.59 -10.75 8.20
C ASP A 71 -26.68 -9.66 8.77
N LEU A 72 -26.09 -8.84 7.88
CA LEU A 72 -25.30 -7.67 8.27
C LEU A 72 -26.16 -6.66 9.04
N TYR A 73 -27.39 -6.45 8.58
CA TYR A 73 -28.32 -5.51 9.19
C TYR A 73 -28.80 -6.01 10.56
N ALA A 74 -29.00 -7.31 10.74
CA ALA A 74 -29.37 -7.93 12.00
C ALA A 74 -28.37 -7.64 13.12
N GLN A 75 -27.08 -7.50 12.82
CA GLN A 75 -26.07 -7.12 13.81
C GLN A 75 -26.34 -5.76 14.45
N THR A 76 -27.03 -4.84 13.75
CA THR A 76 -27.38 -3.53 14.30
C THR A 76 -28.48 -3.58 15.36
N TYR A 77 -29.21 -4.70 15.46
CA TYR A 77 -30.27 -4.91 16.46
C TYR A 77 -29.78 -5.66 17.71
N LEU A 78 -28.54 -6.17 17.71
CA LEU A 78 -27.97 -6.81 18.87
C LEU A 78 -27.81 -5.82 20.03
N PRO A 79 -27.82 -6.27 21.30
CA PRO A 79 -27.54 -5.41 22.45
C PRO A 79 -26.19 -4.70 22.30
N GLY A 80 -26.18 -3.36 22.42
CA GLY A 80 -25.00 -2.53 22.20
C GLY A 80 -24.63 -2.30 20.73
N GLY A 81 -25.37 -2.91 19.80
CA GLY A 81 -25.26 -2.75 18.35
C GLY A 81 -25.61 -1.35 17.86
N ASN A 82 -25.35 -1.09 16.59
CA ASN A 82 -25.54 0.22 15.95
C ASN A 82 -24.79 1.36 16.67
N THR A 83 -23.59 1.08 17.16
CA THR A 83 -22.67 2.07 17.74
C THR A 83 -21.32 2.02 17.03
N THR A 84 -20.57 3.12 17.03
CA THR A 84 -19.26 3.19 16.35
C THR A 84 -18.19 2.32 17.01
N SER A 85 -18.44 1.86 18.24
CA SER A 85 -17.58 0.96 19.01
C SER A 85 -18.09 -0.48 19.05
N SER A 86 -19.28 -0.77 18.52
CA SER A 86 -19.84 -2.12 18.52
C SER A 86 -19.18 -3.00 17.47
N VAL A 87 -18.20 -3.77 17.91
CA VAL A 87 -17.52 -4.77 17.09
C VAL A 87 -18.39 -6.01 16.95
N SER A 88 -18.69 -6.43 15.72
CA SER A 88 -19.40 -7.68 15.46
C SER A 88 -18.48 -8.86 15.70
N SER A 89 -18.78 -9.70 16.69
CA SER A 89 -18.03 -10.94 16.95
C SER A 89 -18.17 -11.96 15.83
N THR A 90 -19.31 -11.96 15.12
CA THR A 90 -19.61 -12.85 14.00
C THR A 90 -18.69 -12.59 12.81
N TYR A 91 -18.43 -11.32 12.50
CA TYR A 91 -17.70 -10.92 11.31
C TYR A 91 -16.25 -10.51 11.59
N SER A 92 -15.88 -10.25 12.84
CA SER A 92 -14.50 -9.94 13.22
C SER A 92 -13.65 -11.20 13.34
N ASP A 93 -12.34 -11.04 13.18
CA ASP A 93 -11.39 -12.12 13.40
C ASP A 93 -11.32 -12.46 14.90
N ALA A 94 -11.02 -13.73 15.19
CA ALA A 94 -10.90 -14.25 16.55
C ALA A 94 -9.86 -13.48 17.38
N ALA A 95 -10.10 -13.39 18.70
CA ALA A 95 -9.14 -12.78 19.61
C ALA A 95 -7.81 -13.54 19.57
N GLY A 96 -6.68 -12.80 19.59
CA GLY A 96 -5.34 -13.36 19.52
C GLY A 96 -4.82 -13.68 18.11
N ALA A 97 -5.64 -13.53 17.05
CA ALA A 97 -5.17 -13.69 15.68
C ALA A 97 -4.10 -12.63 15.32
N ALA A 98 -3.07 -13.04 14.58
CA ALA A 98 -2.14 -12.10 13.97
C ALA A 98 -2.90 -11.18 13.00
N ASN A 99 -2.60 -9.88 13.02
CA ASN A 99 -3.28 -8.87 12.20
C ASN A 99 -4.81 -8.92 12.32
N ARG A 100 -5.33 -9.15 13.54
CA ARG A 100 -6.76 -9.24 13.82
C ARG A 100 -7.53 -8.04 13.25
N ARG A 101 -8.48 -8.32 12.35
CA ARG A 101 -9.38 -7.31 11.75
C ARG A 101 -10.72 -7.31 12.49
N LEU A 102 -11.19 -6.11 12.83
CA LEU A 102 -12.46 -5.89 13.52
C LEU A 102 -13.46 -5.24 12.56
N VAL A 103 -14.71 -5.66 12.65
CA VAL A 103 -15.81 -5.19 11.81
C VAL A 103 -16.83 -4.46 12.69
N VAL A 104 -17.15 -3.22 12.33
CA VAL A 104 -18.21 -2.42 12.96
C VAL A 104 -19.29 -2.12 11.92
N LEU A 105 -20.54 -2.32 12.31
CA LEU A 105 -21.72 -2.15 11.46
C LEU A 105 -22.63 -1.08 12.06
N TYR A 106 -22.95 -0.06 11.27
CA TYR A 106 -23.73 1.08 11.73
C TYR A 106 -24.68 1.56 10.63
N ARG A 107 -25.96 1.84 10.93
CA ARG A 107 -26.95 2.32 9.95
C ARG A 107 -26.60 3.71 9.42
N TYR A 108 -26.80 3.93 8.13
CA TYR A 108 -26.34 5.15 7.48
C TYR A 108 -27.46 5.85 6.74
N ASN A 109 -27.58 7.16 6.87
CA ASN A 109 -28.54 7.96 6.13
C ASN A 109 -27.84 8.68 4.97
N ALA A 110 -28.19 8.33 3.73
CA ALA A 110 -27.59 8.95 2.54
C ALA A 110 -28.03 10.41 2.33
N THR A 111 -29.23 10.78 2.78
CA THR A 111 -29.76 12.14 2.65
C THR A 111 -28.99 13.11 3.53
N THR A 112 -28.79 12.75 4.80
CA THR A 112 -28.04 13.58 5.76
C THR A 112 -26.53 13.30 5.73
N LYS A 113 -26.10 12.29 4.95
CA LYS A 113 -24.72 11.81 4.86
C LYS A 113 -24.09 11.49 6.23
N ALA A 114 -24.89 10.94 7.13
CA ALA A 114 -24.52 10.73 8.52
C ALA A 114 -24.92 9.33 9.02
N LEU A 115 -24.27 8.90 10.10
CA LEU A 115 -24.69 7.75 10.89
C LEU A 115 -26.10 7.98 11.45
N SER A 116 -26.93 6.94 11.51
CA SER A 116 -28.33 7.02 11.93
C SER A 116 -28.69 5.96 12.96
N SER A 117 -29.51 6.33 13.94
CA SER A 117 -30.17 5.35 14.81
C SER A 117 -31.35 4.66 14.13
N SER A 118 -31.91 5.30 13.10
CA SER A 118 -33.14 4.88 12.42
C SER A 118 -32.87 3.89 11.28
N ASP A 119 -33.91 3.18 10.87
CA ASP A 119 -33.84 2.33 9.68
C ASP A 119 -33.87 3.18 8.41
N THR A 120 -32.79 3.09 7.63
CA THR A 120 -32.59 3.84 6.39
C THR A 120 -32.39 2.92 5.19
N GLY A 121 -32.39 1.60 5.39
CA GLY A 121 -32.04 0.62 4.34
C GLY A 121 -30.57 0.65 3.88
N LEU A 122 -29.71 1.41 4.56
CA LEU A 122 -28.29 1.54 4.27
C LEU A 122 -27.46 1.28 5.53
N LEU A 123 -26.32 0.61 5.34
CA LEU A 123 -25.40 0.21 6.38
C LEU A 123 -24.00 0.67 6.02
N ARG A 124 -23.33 1.34 6.94
CA ARG A 124 -21.89 1.58 6.89
C ARG A 124 -21.18 0.39 7.52
N VAL A 125 -20.34 -0.26 6.72
CA VAL A 125 -19.43 -1.31 7.15
C VAL A 125 -18.05 -0.69 7.33
N SER A 126 -17.44 -0.89 8.50
CA SER A 126 -16.11 -0.38 8.82
C SER A 126 -15.21 -1.54 9.24
N VAL A 127 -14.03 -1.65 8.64
CA VAL A 127 -13.03 -2.67 8.93
C VAL A 127 -11.71 -2.01 9.28
N TYR A 128 -11.11 -2.40 10.40
CA TYR A 128 -9.83 -1.87 10.87
C TYR A 128 -9.04 -2.92 11.65
N PHE A 129 -7.74 -2.74 11.80
CA PHE A 129 -6.94 -3.64 12.64
C PHE A 129 -7.15 -3.32 14.13
N ALA A 130 -7.28 -4.35 14.95
CA ALA A 130 -7.42 -4.20 16.40
C ALA A 130 -6.28 -3.38 17.01
N ALA A 131 -5.05 -3.55 16.48
CA ALA A 131 -3.86 -2.80 16.92
C ALA A 131 -3.97 -1.29 16.67
N ASP A 132 -4.75 -0.88 15.66
CA ASP A 132 -4.87 0.53 15.27
C ASP A 132 -6.02 1.23 16.01
N THR A 133 -6.81 0.51 16.81
CA THR A 133 -7.93 1.06 17.61
C THR A 133 -8.93 1.90 16.80
N GLY A 134 -9.06 1.61 15.50
CA GLY A 134 -9.93 2.35 14.58
C GLY A 134 -9.26 3.52 13.87
N ALA A 135 -7.94 3.69 13.97
CA ALA A 135 -7.18 4.57 13.11
C ALA A 135 -7.15 4.01 11.67
N ALA A 136 -7.41 4.87 10.68
CA ALA A 136 -7.47 4.54 9.25
C ALA A 136 -8.38 3.34 8.88
N PRO A 137 -9.68 3.36 9.26
CA PRO A 137 -10.59 2.28 8.91
C PRO A 137 -10.91 2.30 7.42
N LEU A 138 -10.98 1.12 6.80
CA LEU A 138 -11.61 0.96 5.51
C LEU A 138 -13.13 0.94 5.72
N TYR A 139 -13.87 1.77 5.00
CA TYR A 139 -15.32 1.76 5.07
C TYR A 139 -15.99 1.62 3.70
N ALA A 140 -17.14 0.98 3.71
CA ALA A 140 -18.01 0.84 2.54
C ALA A 140 -19.48 1.01 2.97
N LEU A 141 -20.33 1.32 2.00
CA LEU A 141 -21.77 1.34 2.19
C LEU A 141 -22.38 0.09 1.57
N ALA A 142 -23.14 -0.66 2.36
CA ALA A 142 -23.98 -1.75 1.91
C ALA A 142 -25.43 -1.28 1.94
N GLY A 143 -26.17 -1.51 0.86
CA GLY A 143 -27.59 -1.21 0.78
C GLY A 143 -28.43 -2.46 0.64
N ARG A 144 -29.72 -2.33 0.94
CA ARG A 144 -30.70 -3.32 0.53
C ARG A 144 -30.78 -3.32 -0.99
N TRP A 145 -30.30 -4.39 -1.61
CA TRP A 145 -30.53 -4.67 -3.03
C TRP A 145 -31.88 -5.38 -3.15
N TRP A 146 -32.78 -4.81 -3.95
CA TRP A 146 -34.11 -5.32 -4.25
C TRP A 146 -34.29 -5.30 -5.76
#